data_AF-W4VE87-F1
#
_entry.id   AF-W4VE87-F1
#
_cell.length_a   1.000
_cell.length_b   1.000
_cell.length_c   1.000
_cell.angle_alpha   90.00
_cell.angle_beta   90.00
_cell.angle_gamma   90.00
#
_symmetry.space_group_name_H-M   'P 1'
#
loop_
_entity.id
_entity.type
_entity.pdbx_description
1 polymer ?
#
loop_
_entity_poly.entity_id
_entity_poly.type
_entity_poly.pdbx_seq_one_letter_code
_entity_poly.pdbx_strand_id
1 'polypeptide(L)'
;MGSASGTLIGTLTVPSTGGWNDYEEKSCSITNTKGLNDLYLVFSGPVNIDYFIFDTANIGPTPTPTPTPTPTPQQSQNLGDLNGDKQVNSTDYSILKRHILNINRISGDALANADVNRDGKVDSTDLTMLHRYLLGIISKLG
;
A
#
# COMPACT_ATOMS: atom_id res chain seq x y z
N MET A 1 17.54 18.78 12.97
CA MET A 1 16.67 19.91 12.54
C MET A 1 17.53 20.99 11.92
N GLY A 2 17.17 21.49 10.74
CA GLY A 2 17.89 22.58 10.05
C GLY A 2 19.20 22.19 9.37
N SER A 3 19.75 21.01 9.66
CA SER A 3 20.78 20.33 8.88
C SER A 3 20.84 18.84 9.26
N ALA A 4 21.60 18.05 8.48
CA ALA A 4 21.87 16.63 8.77
C ALA A 4 22.65 16.42 10.09
N SER A 5 23.31 17.45 10.62
CA SER A 5 24.01 17.44 11.92
C SER A 5 23.33 18.32 12.97
N GLY A 6 22.13 18.83 12.69
CA GLY A 6 21.39 19.69 13.61
C GLY A 6 20.78 18.90 14.77
N THR A 7 19.99 19.56 15.60
CA THR A 7 19.39 18.93 16.80
C THR A 7 18.60 17.67 16.44
N LEU A 8 18.95 16.55 17.08
CA LEU A 8 18.24 15.28 16.98
C LEU A 8 16.95 15.35 17.78
N ILE A 9 15.82 15.02 17.15
CA ILE A 9 14.49 15.16 17.77
C ILE A 9 13.75 13.83 17.89
N GLY A 10 14.26 12.74 17.32
CA GLY A 10 13.67 11.41 17.42
C GLY A 10 14.64 10.35 16.95
N THR A 11 14.41 9.10 17.36
CA THR A 11 15.16 7.94 16.89
C THR A 11 14.21 6.77 16.75
N LEU A 12 14.26 6.11 15.59
CA LEU A 12 13.45 4.94 15.29
C LEU A 12 14.37 3.77 14.96
N THR A 13 14.24 2.68 15.71
CA THR A 13 14.94 1.44 15.38
C THR A 13 14.12 0.67 14.35
N VAL A 14 14.70 0.41 13.19
CA VAL A 14 14.07 -0.34 12.10
C VAL A 14 14.82 -1.65 11.93
N PRO A 15 14.29 -2.79 12.41
CA PRO A 15 14.88 -4.09 12.14
C PRO A 15 14.73 -4.47 10.66
N SER A 16 15.53 -5.44 10.20
CA SER A 16 15.33 -6.01 8.87
C SER A 16 13.95 -6.64 8.77
N THR A 17 13.23 -6.31 7.71
CA THR A 17 11.89 -6.83 7.38
C THR A 17 11.95 -8.12 6.56
N GLY A 18 13.15 -8.59 6.19
CA GLY A 18 13.34 -9.80 5.37
C GLY A 18 13.58 -9.53 3.88
N GLY A 19 13.29 -8.34 3.36
CA GLY A 19 13.48 -8.00 1.95
C GLY A 19 13.31 -6.52 1.62
N TRP A 20 13.81 -6.06 0.46
CA TRP A 20 13.76 -4.65 0.04
C TRP A 20 12.34 -4.12 -0.20
N ASN A 21 11.41 -5.00 -0.57
CA ASN A 21 10.01 -4.68 -0.82
C ASN A 21 9.08 -5.20 0.27
N ASP A 22 9.64 -5.69 1.38
CA ASP A 22 8.89 -6.07 2.56
C ASP A 22 8.91 -4.88 3.50
N TYR A 23 7.77 -4.21 3.64
CA TYR A 23 7.66 -3.00 4.46
C TYR A 23 6.92 -3.31 5.74
N GLU A 24 7.40 -2.74 6.84
CA GLU A 24 6.70 -2.74 8.11
C GLU A 24 6.56 -1.30 8.59
N GLU A 25 5.36 -0.90 8.99
CA GLU A 25 5.15 0.39 9.59
C GLU A 25 5.81 0.45 10.96
N LYS A 26 6.51 1.56 11.20
CA LYS A 26 7.20 1.82 12.47
C LYS A 26 6.93 3.26 12.88
N SER A 27 6.82 3.47 14.19
CA SER A 27 6.57 4.78 14.78
C SER A 27 7.49 5.03 15.97
N CYS A 28 7.83 6.30 16.19
CA CYS A 28 8.46 6.76 17.43
C CYS A 28 7.88 8.12 17.81
N SER A 29 7.91 8.43 19.10
CA SER A 29 7.66 9.78 19.55
C SER A 29 8.85 10.67 19.24
N ILE A 30 8.58 11.93 18.91
CA ILE A 30 9.59 12.97 18.74
C ILE A 30 9.50 14.01 19.85
N THR A 31 10.60 14.72 20.07
CA THR A 31 10.63 15.89 20.93
C THR A 31 9.80 17.00 20.27
N ASN A 32 8.94 17.66 21.04
CA ASN A 32 8.11 18.76 20.54
C ASN A 32 8.99 19.92 20.01
N THR A 33 8.82 20.27 18.74
CA THR A 33 9.52 21.37 18.08
C THR A 33 8.55 22.45 17.63
N LYS A 34 8.93 23.72 17.75
CA LYS A 34 8.12 24.87 17.31
C LYS A 34 8.75 25.57 16.11
N GLY A 35 7.91 26.27 15.33
CA GLY A 35 8.35 27.07 14.18
C GLY A 35 8.56 26.25 12.91
N LEU A 36 8.92 26.93 11.82
CA LEU A 36 9.22 26.34 10.53
C LEU A 36 10.65 25.79 10.55
N ASN A 37 10.80 24.50 10.27
CA ASN A 37 12.09 23.84 10.29
C ASN A 37 12.17 22.79 9.17
N ASP A 38 13.37 22.62 8.63
CA ASP A 38 13.66 21.53 7.70
C ASP A 38 13.97 20.23 8.47
N LEU A 39 13.31 19.16 8.04
CA LEU A 39 13.52 17.82 8.56
C LEU A 39 14.61 17.10 7.78
N TYR A 40 15.53 16.46 8.50
CA TYR A 40 16.57 15.63 7.93
C TYR A 40 16.45 14.23 8.53
N LEU A 41 16.29 13.23 7.67
CA LEU A 41 16.36 11.81 8.03
C LEU A 41 17.80 11.34 7.82
N VAL A 42 18.40 10.76 8.85
CA VAL A 42 19.79 10.29 8.83
C VAL A 42 19.81 8.80 9.13
N PHE A 43 20.43 8.03 8.26
CA PHE A 43 20.46 6.56 8.34
C PHE A 43 21.85 6.08 8.69
N SER A 44 21.94 5.13 9.62
CA SER A 44 23.18 4.45 10.00
C SER A 44 23.46 3.19 9.20
N GLY A 45 22.59 2.86 8.23
CA GLY A 45 22.69 1.68 7.37
C GLY A 45 21.67 1.73 6.24
N PRO A 46 21.59 0.66 5.42
CA PRO A 46 20.60 0.55 4.35
C PRO A 46 19.19 0.64 4.91
N VAL A 47 18.38 1.51 4.31
CA VAL A 47 16.97 1.66 4.63
C VAL A 47 16.20 1.86 3.34
N ASN A 48 14.96 1.39 3.32
CA ASN A 48 13.99 1.73 2.29
C ASN A 48 12.77 2.36 2.99
N ILE A 49 12.33 3.51 2.48
CA ILE A 49 11.22 4.27 3.06
C ILE A 49 10.28 4.64 1.93
N ASP A 50 9.01 4.27 2.12
CA ASP A 50 7.94 4.63 1.19
C ASP A 50 7.36 6.00 1.57
N TYR A 51 6.78 6.11 2.77
CA TYR A 51 6.23 7.36 3.29
C TYR A 51 6.37 7.47 4.81
N PHE A 52 6.13 8.68 5.33
CA PHE A 52 5.90 8.92 6.76
C PHE A 52 4.89 10.04 6.94
N ILE A 53 4.26 10.08 8.11
CA ILE A 53 3.35 11.15 8.54
C ILE A 53 3.72 11.62 9.94
N PHE A 54 3.28 12.81 10.32
CA PHE A 54 3.25 13.24 11.71
C PHE A 54 1.84 13.04 12.26
N ASP A 55 1.72 12.39 13.41
CA ASP A 55 0.47 12.22 14.12
C ASP A 55 0.57 12.73 15.56
N THR A 56 -0.52 13.28 16.06
CA THR A 56 -0.66 13.80 17.43
C THR A 56 -1.39 12.82 18.35
N ALA A 57 -1.91 11.71 17.81
CA ALA A 57 -2.67 10.75 18.58
C ALA A 57 -1.77 9.76 19.36
N ASN A 58 -2.14 9.49 20.62
CA ASN A 58 -1.66 8.32 21.37
C ASN A 58 -2.22 7.05 20.70
N ILE A 59 -1.59 6.56 19.63
CA ILE A 59 -2.05 5.36 18.92
C ILE A 59 -1.16 4.17 19.31
N GLY A 60 -1.79 3.11 19.82
CA GLY A 60 -1.24 1.74 19.78
C GLY A 60 -1.07 1.25 18.33
N PRO A 61 -0.75 -0.04 18.08
CA PRO A 61 -0.43 -0.50 16.72
C PRO A 61 -1.57 -0.23 15.71
N THR A 62 -1.13 0.20 14.53
CA THR A 62 -1.65 1.19 13.56
C THR A 62 -2.73 0.70 12.57
N PRO A 63 -3.58 1.58 11.98
CA PRO A 63 -4.34 1.31 10.76
C PRO A 63 -3.56 1.59 9.45
N THR A 64 -3.51 0.57 8.58
CA THR A 64 -3.04 0.44 7.17
C THR A 64 -3.27 1.65 6.23
N PRO A 65 -2.33 2.00 5.31
CA PRO A 65 -2.46 3.10 4.35
C PRO A 65 -3.26 2.77 3.08
N THR A 66 -3.84 3.80 2.47
CA THR A 66 -4.53 3.79 1.17
C THR A 66 -3.61 4.40 0.09
N PRO A 67 -3.34 3.72 -1.04
CA PRO A 67 -2.44 4.24 -2.08
C PRO A 67 -3.10 5.30 -2.99
N THR A 68 -2.29 6.26 -3.44
CA THR A 68 -2.61 7.30 -4.44
C THR A 68 -2.41 6.74 -5.86
N PRO A 69 -3.26 7.06 -6.87
CA PRO A 69 -3.28 6.35 -8.15
C PRO A 69 -2.03 6.61 -9.00
N THR A 70 -1.34 5.51 -9.36
CA THR A 70 -0.24 5.46 -10.34
C THR A 70 -0.84 5.16 -11.72
N PRO A 71 -0.36 5.75 -12.83
CA PRO A 71 -0.96 5.59 -14.15
C PRO A 71 -1.10 4.11 -14.54
N THR A 72 -2.34 3.70 -14.77
CA THR A 72 -2.78 2.34 -15.10
C THR A 72 -2.13 1.85 -16.39
N PRO A 73 -1.39 0.72 -16.37
CA PRO A 73 -1.07 -0.02 -17.59
C PRO A 73 -2.37 -0.42 -18.30
N GLN A 74 -2.59 0.09 -19.52
CA GLN A 74 -3.76 -0.25 -20.31
C GLN A 74 -3.62 -1.67 -20.87
N GLN A 75 -4.27 -2.67 -20.27
CA GLN A 75 -4.27 -4.05 -20.78
C GLN A 75 -5.61 -4.80 -20.65
N SER A 76 -5.89 -5.61 -21.68
CA SER A 76 -6.97 -6.60 -21.86
C SER A 76 -8.35 -6.25 -21.26
N GLN A 77 -8.94 -5.21 -21.85
CA GLN A 77 -10.34 -4.77 -21.83
C GLN A 77 -11.07 -4.59 -20.51
N ASN A 78 -11.04 -5.45 -19.48
CA ASN A 78 -11.70 -5.19 -18.19
C ASN A 78 -11.12 -5.99 -16.99
N LEU A 79 -10.05 -6.77 -17.18
CA LEU A 79 -9.57 -7.70 -16.16
C LEU A 79 -9.07 -6.94 -14.91
N GLY A 80 -9.61 -7.26 -13.73
CA GLY A 80 -9.33 -6.57 -12.48
C GLY A 80 -10.16 -5.31 -12.22
N ASP A 81 -11.00 -4.85 -13.15
CA ASP A 81 -11.95 -3.74 -12.95
C ASP A 81 -13.30 -4.31 -12.47
N LEU A 82 -13.61 -4.11 -11.20
CA LEU A 82 -14.77 -4.69 -10.53
C LEU A 82 -15.90 -3.69 -10.29
N ASN A 83 -15.65 -2.40 -10.52
CA ASN A 83 -16.67 -1.34 -10.40
C ASN A 83 -17.09 -0.75 -11.77
N GLY A 84 -16.43 -1.14 -12.86
CA GLY A 84 -16.73 -0.72 -14.24
C GLY A 84 -16.21 0.66 -14.60
N ASP A 85 -15.27 1.23 -13.83
CA ASP A 85 -14.74 2.58 -14.04
C ASP A 85 -13.56 2.64 -15.03
N LYS A 86 -13.16 1.50 -15.58
CA LYS A 86 -12.04 1.29 -16.53
C LYS A 86 -10.65 1.50 -15.92
N GLN A 87 -10.57 1.60 -14.61
CA GLN A 87 -9.32 1.67 -13.88
C GLN A 87 -9.21 0.43 -12.99
N VAL A 88 -7.98 -0.04 -12.79
CA VAL A 88 -7.70 -1.13 -11.86
C VAL A 88 -6.92 -0.51 -10.70
N ASN A 89 -7.60 -0.32 -9.57
CA ASN A 89 -7.04 0.40 -8.41
C ASN A 89 -7.47 -0.23 -7.06
N SER A 90 -7.21 0.47 -5.96
CA SER A 90 -7.50 -0.01 -4.60
C SER A 90 -9.00 -0.20 -4.31
N THR A 91 -9.87 0.41 -5.11
CA THR A 91 -11.33 0.20 -5.07
C THR A 91 -11.68 -1.23 -5.46
N ASP A 92 -11.10 -1.74 -6.54
CA ASP A 92 -11.31 -3.11 -7.02
C ASP A 92 -10.79 -4.14 -6.03
N TYR A 93 -9.61 -3.87 -5.45
CA TYR A 93 -9.04 -4.71 -4.39
C TYR A 93 -10.00 -4.83 -3.19
N SER A 94 -10.61 -3.72 -2.78
CA SER A 94 -11.56 -3.69 -1.67
C SER A 94 -12.88 -4.40 -2.00
N ILE A 95 -13.30 -4.39 -3.28
CA ILE A 95 -14.46 -5.13 -3.76
C ILE A 95 -14.18 -6.64 -3.72
N LEU A 96 -13.05 -7.08 -4.28
CA LEU A 96 -12.65 -8.49 -4.30
C LEU A 96 -12.49 -9.06 -2.89
N LYS A 97 -11.84 -8.32 -2.00
CA LYS A 97 -11.68 -8.71 -0.58
C LYS A 97 -13.03 -8.90 0.10
N ARG A 98 -14.00 -8.00 -0.12
CA ARG A 98 -15.35 -8.12 0.46
C ARG A 98 -16.14 -9.29 -0.13
N HIS A 99 -15.93 -9.62 -1.40
CA HIS A 99 -16.52 -10.80 -2.03
C HIS A 99 -16.00 -12.10 -1.39
N ILE A 100 -14.69 -12.25 -1.26
CA ILE A 100 -14.04 -13.41 -0.64
C ILE A 100 -14.51 -13.60 0.82
N LEU A 101 -14.72 -12.50 1.54
CA LEU A 101 -15.22 -12.51 2.93
C LEU A 101 -16.75 -12.69 3.04
N ASN A 102 -17.47 -12.91 1.93
CA ASN A 102 -18.94 -12.99 1.89
C ASN A 102 -19.67 -11.76 2.47
N ILE A 103 -19.03 -10.59 2.50
CA ILE A 103 -19.63 -9.35 3.01
C ILE A 103 -20.50 -8.70 1.93
N ASN A 104 -20.00 -8.68 0.69
CA ASN A 104 -20.74 -8.18 -0.47
C ASN A 104 -20.36 -8.99 -1.71
N ARG A 105 -21.33 -9.68 -2.30
CA ARG A 105 -21.07 -10.56 -3.44
C ARG A 105 -21.18 -9.78 -4.74
N ILE A 106 -20.10 -9.80 -5.52
CA ILE A 106 -20.10 -9.35 -6.92
C ILE A 106 -20.79 -10.36 -7.83
N SER A 107 -21.27 -9.89 -8.98
CA SER A 107 -21.99 -10.66 -9.99
C SER A 107 -21.80 -10.08 -11.39
N GLY A 108 -22.16 -10.83 -12.43
CA GLY A 108 -22.10 -10.36 -13.82
C GLY A 108 -20.65 -10.10 -14.27
N ASP A 109 -20.44 -9.02 -15.02
CA ASP A 109 -19.13 -8.64 -15.57
C ASP A 109 -18.05 -8.51 -14.50
N ALA A 110 -18.39 -7.98 -13.32
CA ALA A 110 -17.47 -7.88 -12.20
C ALA A 110 -16.98 -9.26 -11.72
N LEU A 111 -17.83 -10.30 -11.76
CA LEU A 111 -17.40 -11.65 -11.40
C LEU A 111 -16.45 -12.26 -12.45
N ALA A 112 -16.68 -11.95 -13.73
CA ALA A 112 -15.79 -12.38 -14.81
C ALA A 112 -14.43 -11.66 -14.78
N ASN A 113 -14.41 -10.41 -14.33
CA ASN A 113 -13.18 -9.61 -14.19
C ASN A 113 -12.38 -9.96 -12.93
N ALA A 114 -12.99 -10.66 -11.96
CA ALA A 114 -12.38 -11.00 -10.69
C ALA A 114 -11.42 -12.19 -10.72
N ASP A 115 -11.58 -13.10 -11.69
CA ASP A 115 -10.65 -14.20 -11.97
C ASP A 115 -9.44 -13.66 -12.76
N VAL A 116 -8.54 -12.98 -12.05
CA VAL A 116 -7.42 -12.23 -12.65
C VAL A 116 -6.25 -13.13 -13.03
N ASN A 117 -6.21 -14.37 -12.53
CA ASN A 117 -5.22 -15.38 -12.93
C ASN A 117 -5.76 -16.39 -13.96
N ARG A 118 -7.06 -16.32 -14.29
CA ARG A 118 -7.78 -17.15 -15.28
C ARG A 118 -7.78 -18.64 -14.94
N ASP A 119 -7.86 -18.98 -13.65
CA ASP A 119 -7.91 -20.37 -13.21
C ASP A 119 -9.34 -20.91 -13.05
N GLY A 120 -10.35 -20.08 -13.31
CA GLY A 120 -11.77 -20.42 -13.24
C GLY A 120 -12.35 -20.32 -11.82
N LYS A 121 -11.57 -19.84 -10.85
CA LYS A 121 -11.99 -19.57 -9.47
C LYS A 121 -11.86 -18.08 -9.19
N VAL A 122 -12.58 -17.63 -8.16
CA VAL A 122 -12.44 -16.28 -7.61
C VAL A 122 -12.10 -16.44 -6.13
N ASP A 123 -10.82 -16.34 -5.80
CA ASP A 123 -10.32 -16.59 -4.44
C ASP A 123 -9.15 -15.69 -4.01
N SER A 124 -8.49 -16.03 -2.91
CA SER A 124 -7.37 -15.26 -2.36
C SER A 124 -6.17 -15.15 -3.31
N THR A 125 -6.08 -16.03 -4.31
CA THR A 125 -5.05 -16.00 -5.35
C THR A 125 -5.24 -14.79 -6.25
N ASP A 126 -6.48 -14.51 -6.64
CA ASP A 126 -6.85 -13.32 -7.41
C ASP A 126 -6.57 -12.04 -6.63
N LEU A 127 -6.91 -12.04 -5.34
CA LEU A 127 -6.65 -10.92 -4.45
C LEU A 127 -5.14 -10.63 -4.35
N THR A 128 -4.32 -11.67 -4.32
CA THR A 128 -2.85 -11.56 -4.27
C THR A 128 -2.28 -11.04 -5.60
N MET A 129 -2.77 -11.51 -6.73
CA MET A 129 -2.40 -11.01 -8.06
C MET A 129 -2.76 -9.54 -8.22
N LEU A 130 -3.98 -9.16 -7.87
CA LEU A 130 -4.44 -7.77 -7.92
C LEU A 130 -3.59 -6.88 -7.02
N HIS A 131 -3.26 -7.31 -5.80
CA HIS A 131 -2.35 -6.58 -4.92
C HIS A 131 -0.96 -6.39 -5.53
N ARG A 132 -0.36 -7.46 -6.10
CA ARG A 132 0.94 -7.40 -6.78
C ARG A 132 0.93 -6.45 -7.97
N TYR A 133 -0.17 -6.40 -8.72
CA TYR A 133 -0.36 -5.49 -9.83
C TYR A 133 -0.42 -4.03 -9.37
N LEU A 134 -1.20 -3.74 -8.31
CA LEU A 134 -1.28 -2.40 -7.72
C LEU A 134 0.06 -1.92 -7.14
N LEU A 135 0.89 -2.84 -6.67
CA LEU A 135 2.26 -2.57 -6.21
C LEU A 135 3.28 -2.48 -7.35
N GLY A 136 2.88 -2.73 -8.61
CA GLY A 136 3.79 -2.74 -9.76
C GLY A 136 4.78 -3.91 -9.79
N ILE A 137 4.61 -4.93 -8.94
CA ILE A 137 5.45 -6.14 -8.91
C ILE A 137 5.23 -6.98 -10.17
N ILE A 138 3.98 -7.01 -10.65
CA ILE A 138 3.62 -7.56 -11.95
C ILE A 138 3.04 -6.44 -12.81
N SER A 139 3.38 -6.44 -14.09
CA SER A 139 2.94 -5.39 -15.02
C SER A 139 1.62 -5.72 -15.72
N LYS A 140 1.06 -6.92 -15.51
CA LYS A 140 -0.15 -7.40 -16.17
C LYS A 140 -0.90 -8.43 -15.35
N LEU A 141 -2.20 -8.53 -15.61
CA LEU A 141 -3.09 -9.59 -15.14
C LEU A 141 -3.34 -10.61 -16.27
N GLY A 142 -3.61 -11.86 -15.90
CA GLY A 142 -3.85 -12.99 -16.81
C GLY A 142 -2.65 -13.85 -17.18
#